data_AF-A0A9E0V9Q9-F1
#
_entry.id   AF-A0A9E0V9Q9-F1
#
_cell.length_a   1.000
_cell.length_b   1.000
_cell.length_c   1.000
_cell.angle_alpha   90.00
_cell.angle_beta   90.00
_cell.angle_gamma   90.00
#
_symmetry.space_group_name_H-M   'P 1'
#
loop_
_entity.id
_entity.type
_entity.pdbx_description
1 polymer ?
#
loop_
_entity_poly.entity_id
_entity_poly.type
_entity_poly.pdbx_seq_one_letter_code
_entity_poly.pdbx_strand_id
1 'polypeptide(L)'
;MRICITIFFIFLFTIGYGRTIIVAPGSSNSSVKKAIEDAADGDTVLIKPGTYKEGSITISKSISVIAAGNVVLDGEQKFEILTLTGYNILVRGIHFINSGYSALNDFAAIKIVDASNLTIENCKITDAYFAIHISNSIHITIRNNTINGTPKSEQMTGNGIHLWKCSKALIENNKVFGQRDGIYFEFVTFSLIRNNLSETNIRYGLHFMFSNDDSYYNN
;
A
#
# COMPACT_ATOMS: atom_id res chain seq x y z
N MET A 1 -61.11 -12.29 3.27
CA MET A 1 -60.25 -11.25 2.67
C MET A 1 -58.96 -11.17 3.45
N ARG A 2 -57.83 -11.58 2.86
CA ARG A 2 -56.49 -11.41 3.45
C ARG A 2 -55.90 -10.11 2.89
N ILE A 3 -55.63 -9.14 3.76
CA ILE A 3 -55.03 -7.85 3.39
C ILE A 3 -53.51 -8.07 3.38
N CYS A 4 -52.90 -8.06 2.20
CA CYS A 4 -51.44 -8.04 2.06
C CYS A 4 -50.94 -6.59 2.19
N ILE A 5 -50.23 -6.29 3.27
CA ILE A 5 -49.54 -5.02 3.47
C ILE A 5 -48.17 -5.14 2.79
N THR A 6 -47.97 -4.42 1.70
CA THR A 6 -46.68 -4.34 1.01
C THR A 6 -45.88 -3.19 1.61
N ILE A 7 -44.79 -3.48 2.32
CA ILE A 7 -43.89 -2.47 2.90
C ILE A 7 -42.91 -2.03 1.81
N PHE A 8 -43.00 -0.77 1.40
CA PHE A 8 -42.09 -0.16 0.42
C PHE A 8 -40.85 0.38 1.16
N PHE A 9 -39.72 -0.32 1.05
CA PHE A 9 -38.43 0.15 1.56
C PHE A 9 -37.88 1.23 0.63
N ILE A 10 -37.94 2.49 1.08
CA ILE A 10 -37.29 3.61 0.40
C ILE A 10 -35.79 3.54 0.72
N PHE A 11 -34.98 3.07 -0.23
CA PHE A 11 -33.52 3.21 -0.18
C PHE A 11 -33.18 4.68 -0.46
N LEU A 12 -32.90 5.44 0.61
CA LEU A 12 -32.23 6.73 0.50
C LEU A 12 -30.79 6.49 0.04
N PHE A 13 -30.53 6.70 -1.25
CA PHE A 13 -29.16 6.81 -1.76
C PHE A 13 -28.58 8.14 -1.29
N THR A 14 -27.75 8.11 -0.25
CA THR A 14 -26.90 9.24 0.08
C THR A 14 -25.81 9.34 -0.98
N ILE A 15 -25.87 10.38 -1.82
CA ILE A 15 -24.75 10.75 -2.68
C ILE A 15 -23.66 11.29 -1.76
N GLY A 16 -22.69 10.44 -1.42
CA GLY A 16 -21.52 10.84 -0.63
C GLY A 16 -20.62 11.74 -1.47
N TYR A 17 -20.57 13.03 -1.14
CA TYR A 17 -19.55 13.94 -1.66
C TYR A 17 -18.29 13.79 -0.81
N GLY A 18 -17.26 13.14 -1.37
CA GLY A 18 -15.94 13.11 -0.73
C GLY A 18 -15.29 14.49 -0.78
N ARG A 19 -14.91 15.06 0.37
CA ARG A 19 -14.17 16.34 0.39
C ARG A 19 -12.69 16.11 0.11
N THR A 20 -12.02 17.15 -0.37
CA THR A 20 -10.56 17.16 -0.50
C THR A 20 -9.93 17.93 0.67
N ILE A 21 -9.11 17.24 1.47
CA ILE A 21 -8.32 17.82 2.55
C ILE A 21 -6.91 18.06 2.01
N ILE A 22 -6.51 19.33 1.91
CA ILE A 22 -5.20 19.72 1.40
C ILE A 22 -4.20 19.78 2.54
N VAL A 23 -3.08 19.08 2.40
CA VAL A 23 -1.94 19.12 3.33
C VAL A 23 -0.79 19.87 2.67
N ALA A 24 -0.24 20.90 3.31
CA ALA A 24 0.89 21.65 2.77
C ALA A 24 1.87 22.08 3.88
N PRO A 25 3.20 21.95 3.67
CA PRO A 25 4.18 22.40 4.64
C PRO A 25 4.00 23.90 4.94
N GLY A 26 4.10 24.30 6.21
CA GLY A 26 3.96 25.70 6.63
C GLY A 26 2.53 26.26 6.58
N SER A 27 1.52 25.46 6.22
CA SER A 27 0.10 25.85 6.30
C SER A 27 -0.52 25.45 7.64
N SER A 28 -1.76 25.86 7.89
CA SER A 28 -2.54 25.44 9.06
C SER A 28 -2.83 23.93 9.09
N ASN A 29 -2.77 23.26 7.93
CA ASN A 29 -2.90 21.82 7.80
C ASN A 29 -1.61 21.24 7.20
N SER A 30 -0.57 21.14 8.03
CA SER A 30 0.75 20.69 7.60
C SER A 30 1.07 19.23 7.91
N SER A 31 0.18 18.51 8.60
CA SER A 31 0.38 17.11 8.99
C SER A 31 -0.48 16.17 8.16
N VAL A 32 0.16 15.22 7.49
CA VAL A 32 -0.48 14.13 6.76
C VAL A 32 -1.26 13.25 7.72
N LYS A 33 -0.68 12.92 8.88
CA LYS A 33 -1.33 12.11 9.92
C LYS A 33 -2.61 12.77 10.42
N LYS A 34 -2.56 14.07 10.74
CA LYS A 34 -3.74 14.81 11.21
C LYS A 34 -4.82 14.89 10.13
N ALA A 35 -4.46 15.14 8.88
CA ALA A 35 -5.42 15.16 7.78
C ALA A 35 -6.09 13.78 7.55
N ILE A 36 -5.34 12.69 7.71
CA ILE A 36 -5.88 11.33 7.69
C ILE A 36 -6.82 11.10 8.86
N GLU A 37 -6.46 11.52 10.08
CA GLU A 37 -7.32 11.44 11.27
C GLU A 37 -8.63 12.21 11.08
N ASP A 38 -8.58 13.38 10.45
CA ASP A 38 -9.74 14.23 10.24
C ASP A 38 -10.64 13.75 9.09
N ALA A 39 -10.11 13.00 8.13
CA ALA A 39 -10.85 12.49 6.95
C ALA A 39 -12.04 11.59 7.32
N ALA A 40 -13.10 11.64 6.52
CA ALA A 40 -14.22 10.69 6.55
C ALA A 40 -14.13 9.73 5.35
N ASP A 41 -14.88 8.62 5.40
CA ASP A 41 -14.97 7.71 4.27
C ASP A 41 -15.43 8.46 3.00
N GLY A 42 -14.76 8.18 1.88
CA GLY A 42 -14.93 8.86 0.60
C GLY A 42 -14.02 10.09 0.39
N ASP A 43 -13.37 10.59 1.43
CA ASP A 43 -12.51 11.77 1.33
C ASP A 43 -11.20 11.50 0.56
N THR A 44 -10.61 12.60 0.07
CA THR A 44 -9.26 12.62 -0.49
C THR A 44 -8.35 13.48 0.36
N VAL A 45 -7.24 12.94 0.84
CA VAL A 45 -6.11 13.68 1.41
C VAL A 45 -5.13 13.98 0.28
N LEU A 46 -5.07 15.24 -0.14
CA LEU A 46 -4.18 15.72 -1.21
C LEU A 46 -2.95 16.40 -0.60
N ILE A 47 -1.80 15.74 -0.70
CA ILE A 47 -0.56 16.17 -0.08
C ILE A 47 0.25 17.01 -1.07
N LYS A 48 0.56 18.25 -0.72
CA LYS A 48 1.40 19.15 -1.53
C LYS A 48 2.89 18.81 -1.36
N PRO A 49 3.76 19.22 -2.29
CA PRO A 49 5.17 18.86 -2.24
C PRO A 49 5.85 19.22 -0.92
N GLY A 50 6.71 18.32 -0.44
CA GLY A 50 7.39 18.45 0.84
C GLY A 50 7.90 17.11 1.37
N THR A 51 8.74 17.18 2.40
CA THR A 51 9.19 16.01 3.17
C THR A 51 8.52 16.01 4.53
N TYR A 52 7.86 14.92 4.86
CA TYR A 52 7.05 14.75 6.07
C TYR A 52 7.68 13.65 6.94
N LYS A 53 7.93 14.01 8.21
CA LYS A 53 8.53 13.15 9.24
C LYS A 53 7.56 13.01 10.38
N GLU A 54 6.61 12.10 10.24
CA GLU A 54 5.44 11.99 11.14
C GLU A 54 5.38 10.66 11.89
N GLY A 55 6.47 9.88 11.83
CA GLY A 55 6.52 8.52 12.36
C GLY A 55 5.53 7.61 11.62
N SER A 56 4.98 6.63 12.34
CA SER A 56 3.99 5.71 11.77
C SER A 56 2.62 6.37 11.58
N ILE A 57 2.06 6.17 10.38
CA ILE A 57 0.74 6.62 9.96
C ILE A 57 -0.14 5.40 9.71
N THR A 58 -1.34 5.37 10.28
CA THR A 58 -2.33 4.31 10.04
C THR A 58 -3.52 4.86 9.25
N ILE A 59 -3.92 4.15 8.19
CA ILE A 59 -5.16 4.41 7.45
C ILE A 59 -6.07 3.20 7.60
N SER A 60 -7.22 3.41 8.22
CA SER A 60 -8.29 2.42 8.39
C SER A 60 -9.62 2.82 7.75
N LYS A 61 -9.67 4.02 7.14
CA LYS A 61 -10.85 4.62 6.52
C LYS A 61 -10.80 4.46 5.00
N SER A 62 -11.95 4.39 4.36
CA SER A 62 -12.09 4.27 2.90
C SER A 62 -11.76 5.60 2.22
N ILE A 63 -10.48 5.95 2.11
CA ILE A 63 -10.02 7.26 1.61
C ILE A 63 -8.97 7.12 0.51
N SER A 64 -8.79 8.21 -0.24
CA SER A 64 -7.67 8.38 -1.17
C SER A 64 -6.59 9.27 -0.56
N VAL A 65 -5.33 8.85 -0.62
CA VAL A 65 -4.17 9.66 -0.22
C VAL A 65 -3.26 9.84 -1.43
N ILE A 66 -3.15 11.08 -1.90
CA ILE A 66 -2.58 11.39 -3.21
C ILE A 66 -1.51 12.47 -3.07
N ALA A 67 -0.33 12.22 -3.64
CA ALA A 67 0.70 13.23 -3.81
C ALA A 67 0.39 14.18 -4.98
N ALA A 68 0.49 15.48 -4.73
CA ALA A 68 0.39 16.54 -5.75
C ALA A 68 1.79 17.02 -6.16
N GLY A 69 2.63 16.10 -6.65
CA GLY A 69 4.03 16.35 -7.01
C GLY A 69 5.00 15.62 -6.10
N ASN A 70 6.14 16.24 -5.79
CA ASN A 70 7.22 15.60 -5.02
C ASN A 70 6.88 15.57 -3.52
N VAL A 71 6.19 14.52 -3.08
CA VAL A 71 5.84 14.26 -1.67
C VAL A 71 6.68 13.10 -1.15
N VAL A 72 7.38 13.34 -0.04
CA VAL A 72 8.22 12.35 0.62
C VAL A 72 7.68 12.06 2.02
N LEU A 73 7.39 10.79 2.32
CA LEU A 73 7.20 10.31 3.69
C LEU A 73 8.48 9.62 4.15
N ASP A 74 9.11 10.17 5.19
CA ASP A 74 10.41 9.73 5.70
C ASP A 74 10.23 8.98 7.03
N GLY A 75 10.58 7.69 7.03
CA GLY A 75 10.55 6.83 8.22
C GLY A 75 11.74 7.01 9.16
N GLU A 76 12.70 7.86 8.79
CA GLU A 76 13.88 8.22 9.58
C GLU A 76 14.76 7.02 10.02
N GLN A 77 14.69 5.91 9.28
CA GLN A 77 15.26 4.60 9.62
C GLN A 77 14.78 4.04 10.97
N LYS A 78 13.64 4.52 11.47
CA LYS A 78 13.09 4.18 12.79
C LYS A 78 11.71 3.55 12.72
N PHE A 79 10.89 4.00 11.77
CA PHE A 79 9.47 3.69 11.77
C PHE A 79 9.07 2.82 10.58
N GLU A 80 8.09 1.95 10.80
CA GLU A 80 7.18 1.57 9.74
C GLU A 80 6.39 2.82 9.33
N ILE A 81 6.41 3.16 8.04
CA ILE A 81 5.96 4.49 7.59
C ILE A 81 4.44 4.54 7.50
N LEU A 82 3.85 3.60 6.75
CA LEU A 82 2.41 3.57 6.48
C LEU A 82 1.83 2.18 6.71
N THR A 83 0.84 2.08 7.58
CA THR A 83 0.05 0.87 7.83
C THR A 83 -1.37 1.06 7.31
N LEU A 84 -1.85 0.16 6.47
CA LEU A 84 -3.15 0.19 5.83
C LEU A 84 -3.98 -1.03 6.26
N THR A 85 -5.22 -0.79 6.67
CA THR A 85 -6.19 -1.84 7.03
C THR A 85 -7.60 -1.42 6.62
N GLY A 86 -8.55 -2.34 6.54
CA GLY A 86 -9.92 -2.03 6.12
C GLY A 86 -10.12 -2.14 4.61
N TYR A 87 -10.88 -1.22 4.00
CA TYR A 87 -11.33 -1.41 2.62
C TYR A 87 -11.35 -0.12 1.80
N ASN A 88 -11.26 -0.26 0.47
CA ASN A 88 -11.41 0.85 -0.49
C ASN A 88 -10.43 2.01 -0.25
N ILE A 89 -9.15 1.68 -0.07
CA ILE A 89 -8.08 2.65 0.13
C ILE A 89 -7.27 2.81 -1.16
N LEU A 90 -6.93 4.06 -1.49
CA LEU A 90 -6.00 4.40 -2.56
C LEU A 90 -4.81 5.16 -2.00
N VAL A 91 -3.61 4.73 -2.30
CA VAL A 91 -2.37 5.49 -2.06
C VAL A 91 -1.66 5.69 -3.39
N ARG A 92 -1.38 6.95 -3.74
CA ARG A 92 -0.83 7.29 -5.05
C ARG A 92 0.26 8.35 -5.03
N GLY A 93 1.33 8.10 -5.78
CA GLY A 93 2.32 9.12 -6.15
C GLY A 93 3.32 9.48 -5.06
N ILE A 94 3.28 8.81 -3.91
CA ILE A 94 4.11 9.15 -2.76
C ILE A 94 5.48 8.48 -2.88
N HIS A 95 6.53 9.19 -2.48
CA HIS A 95 7.86 8.64 -2.29
C HIS A 95 8.07 8.29 -0.81
N PHE A 96 8.24 7.01 -0.51
CA PHE A 96 8.56 6.51 0.82
C PHE A 96 10.07 6.29 0.95
N ILE A 97 10.70 6.83 2.00
CA ILE A 97 12.14 6.67 2.23
C ILE A 97 12.45 6.22 3.66
N ASN A 98 13.56 5.51 3.81
CA ASN A 98 14.20 5.24 5.10
C ASN A 98 13.26 4.53 6.09
N SER A 99 12.62 3.43 5.69
CA SER A 99 11.83 2.67 6.67
C SER A 99 12.74 2.13 7.76
N GLY A 100 12.22 1.95 8.97
CA GLY A 100 12.95 1.27 10.03
C GLY A 100 13.23 -0.20 9.71
N TYR A 101 14.14 -0.79 10.49
CA TYR A 101 14.41 -2.22 10.54
C TYR A 101 13.93 -2.79 11.88
N SER A 102 13.28 -3.95 11.85
CA SER A 102 12.96 -4.72 13.04
C SER A 102 13.01 -6.20 12.73
N ALA A 103 13.82 -6.94 13.49
CA ALA A 103 13.89 -8.41 13.40
C ALA A 103 12.64 -9.10 13.97
N LEU A 104 11.80 -8.38 14.72
CA LEU A 104 10.63 -8.94 15.40
C LEU A 104 9.31 -8.60 14.71
N ASN A 105 9.21 -7.42 14.10
CA ASN A 105 7.93 -6.83 13.69
C ASN A 105 7.80 -6.61 12.17
N ASP A 106 8.74 -7.13 11.36
CA ASP A 106 8.76 -7.03 9.90
C ASP A 106 8.36 -5.64 9.39
N PHE A 107 9.15 -4.63 9.77
CA PHE A 107 8.85 -3.24 9.40
C PHE A 107 8.86 -3.06 7.88
N ALA A 108 7.87 -2.34 7.38
CA ALA A 108 7.75 -1.99 5.98
C ALA A 108 7.68 -0.48 5.73
N ALA A 109 7.97 -0.04 4.51
CA ALA A 109 7.56 1.30 4.08
C ALA A 109 6.02 1.36 3.97
N ILE A 110 5.40 0.34 3.38
CA ILE A 110 3.95 0.19 3.30
C ILE A 110 3.56 -1.20 3.80
N LYS A 111 2.87 -1.27 4.94
CA LYS A 111 2.26 -2.50 5.45
C LYS A 111 0.77 -2.48 5.17
N ILE A 112 0.24 -3.55 4.59
CA ILE A 112 -1.18 -3.78 4.34
C ILE A 112 -1.57 -5.03 5.12
N VAL A 113 -2.55 -4.93 6.01
CA VAL A 113 -2.97 -6.02 6.88
C VAL A 113 -4.49 -6.03 7.03
N ASP A 114 -5.08 -7.22 6.89
CA ASP A 114 -6.52 -7.46 7.01
C ASP A 114 -7.34 -6.46 6.16
N ALA A 115 -6.97 -6.36 4.86
CA ALA A 115 -7.49 -5.34 3.95
C ALA A 115 -8.18 -5.91 2.71
N SER A 116 -9.06 -5.12 2.11
CA SER A 116 -9.71 -5.48 0.83
C SER A 116 -9.87 -4.30 -0.13
N ASN A 117 -9.84 -4.56 -1.44
CA ASN A 117 -10.06 -3.54 -2.48
C ASN A 117 -9.15 -2.32 -2.29
N LEU A 118 -7.83 -2.55 -2.24
CA LEU A 118 -6.84 -1.51 -1.95
C LEU A 118 -5.89 -1.35 -3.13
N THR A 119 -5.52 -0.11 -3.45
CA THR A 119 -4.56 0.19 -4.53
C THR A 119 -3.36 0.99 -4.01
N ILE A 120 -2.16 0.51 -4.32
CA ILE A 120 -0.90 1.28 -4.24
C ILE A 120 -0.42 1.52 -5.68
N GLU A 121 -0.39 2.78 -6.13
CA GLU A 121 0.00 3.09 -7.50
C GLU A 121 0.93 4.29 -7.67
N ASN A 122 1.85 4.17 -8.63
CA ASN A 122 2.78 5.24 -9.01
C ASN A 122 3.64 5.74 -7.83
N CYS A 123 3.88 4.90 -6.83
CA CYS A 123 4.71 5.23 -5.68
C CYS A 123 6.18 4.87 -5.94
N LYS A 124 7.07 5.57 -5.23
CA LYS A 124 8.49 5.21 -5.15
C LYS A 124 8.81 4.77 -3.74
N ILE A 125 9.59 3.71 -3.58
CA ILE A 125 10.07 3.24 -2.29
C ILE A 125 11.60 3.14 -2.37
N THR A 126 12.30 3.72 -1.39
CA THR A 126 13.77 3.73 -1.34
C THR A 126 14.25 3.45 0.08
N ASP A 127 15.25 2.59 0.21
CA ASP A 127 15.86 2.24 1.51
C ASP A 127 14.80 1.81 2.55
N ALA A 128 14.17 0.68 2.27
CA ALA A 128 13.17 0.07 3.14
C ALA A 128 13.53 -1.39 3.42
N TYR A 129 13.26 -1.87 4.64
CA TYR A 129 13.48 -3.26 5.02
C TYR A 129 12.56 -4.18 4.20
N PHE A 130 11.25 -4.15 4.46
CA PHE A 130 10.25 -4.53 3.45
C PHE A 130 9.78 -3.28 2.72
N ALA A 131 9.67 -3.32 1.40
CA ALA A 131 9.11 -2.16 0.69
C ALA A 131 7.58 -2.14 0.78
N ILE A 132 6.91 -3.20 0.32
CA ILE A 132 5.47 -3.38 0.42
C ILE A 132 5.20 -4.77 1.02
N HIS A 133 4.64 -4.82 2.22
CA HIS A 133 4.29 -6.06 2.92
C HIS A 133 2.77 -6.19 3.04
N ILE A 134 2.21 -7.29 2.54
CA ILE A 134 0.77 -7.52 2.45
C ILE A 134 0.43 -8.83 3.15
N SER A 135 -0.46 -8.79 4.15
CA SER A 135 -0.94 -9.98 4.85
C SER A 135 -2.45 -10.05 4.93
N ASN A 136 -3.00 -11.26 4.86
CA ASN A 136 -4.42 -11.55 5.08
C ASN A 136 -5.38 -10.65 4.26
N SER A 137 -5.08 -10.42 2.99
CA SER A 137 -5.76 -9.38 2.20
C SER A 137 -6.28 -9.90 0.85
N ILE A 138 -7.34 -9.27 0.33
CA ILE A 138 -8.02 -9.69 -0.90
C ILE A 138 -8.26 -8.52 -1.87
N HIS A 139 -8.16 -8.75 -3.18
CA HIS A 139 -8.33 -7.69 -4.19
C HIS A 139 -7.39 -6.50 -4.00
N ILE A 140 -6.09 -6.79 -3.85
CA ILE A 140 -5.05 -5.78 -3.70
C ILE A 140 -4.38 -5.52 -5.04
N THR A 141 -4.28 -4.26 -5.43
CA THR A 141 -3.59 -3.82 -6.66
C THR A 141 -2.32 -3.08 -6.31
N ILE A 142 -1.18 -3.61 -6.74
CA ILE A 142 0.13 -2.96 -6.64
C ILE A 142 0.62 -2.71 -8.05
N ARG A 143 0.62 -1.45 -8.51
CA ARG A 143 0.97 -1.13 -9.89
C ARG A 143 1.82 0.10 -10.12
N ASN A 144 2.64 0.06 -11.18
CA ASN A 144 3.48 1.18 -11.61
C ASN A 144 4.39 1.72 -10.48
N ASN A 145 4.73 0.91 -9.48
CA ASN A 145 5.60 1.33 -8.39
C ASN A 145 7.07 1.06 -8.74
N THR A 146 7.97 1.89 -8.20
CA THR A 146 9.42 1.67 -8.32
C THR A 146 10.03 1.48 -6.94
N ILE A 147 10.65 0.32 -6.70
CA ILE A 147 11.28 -0.07 -5.45
C ILE A 147 12.78 -0.19 -5.68
N ASN A 148 13.56 0.56 -4.90
CA ASN A 148 15.02 0.48 -4.90
C ASN A 148 15.49 0.23 -3.47
N GLY A 149 15.90 -1.00 -3.18
CA GLY A 149 16.61 -1.29 -1.93
C GLY A 149 18.11 -1.04 -2.04
N THR A 150 18.75 -0.96 -0.88
CA THR A 150 20.19 -0.72 -0.71
C THR A 150 20.80 -1.75 0.24
N PRO A 151 20.64 -3.06 -0.03
CA PRO A 151 20.88 -4.08 0.96
C PRO A 151 22.37 -4.38 1.06
N LYS A 152 22.87 -4.52 2.28
CA LYS A 152 24.28 -4.90 2.53
C LYS A 152 24.46 -6.41 2.68
N SER A 153 23.43 -7.10 3.15
CA SER A 153 23.37 -8.55 3.27
C SER A 153 21.92 -9.02 3.32
N GLU A 154 21.69 -10.32 3.12
CA GLU A 154 20.35 -10.93 3.13
C GLU A 154 19.57 -10.69 4.43
N GLN A 155 20.26 -10.65 5.58
CA GLN A 155 19.63 -10.49 6.90
C GLN A 155 19.16 -9.06 7.17
N MET A 156 19.71 -8.08 6.42
CA MET A 156 19.44 -6.66 6.61
C MET A 156 18.36 -6.12 5.67
N THR A 157 17.71 -7.00 4.89
CA THR A 157 16.65 -6.65 3.95
C THR A 157 15.54 -7.70 3.95
N GLY A 158 14.31 -7.20 3.85
CA GLY A 158 13.13 -7.98 3.55
C GLY A 158 12.93 -8.09 2.04
N ASN A 159 11.71 -8.37 1.64
CA ASN A 159 11.35 -8.52 0.23
C ASN A 159 10.77 -7.20 -0.32
N GLY A 160 10.82 -7.02 -1.64
CA GLY A 160 10.27 -5.84 -2.30
C GLY A 160 8.75 -5.79 -2.21
N ILE A 161 8.08 -6.73 -2.87
CA ILE A 161 6.62 -6.90 -2.78
C ILE A 161 6.37 -8.27 -2.15
N HIS A 162 5.98 -8.27 -0.88
CA HIS A 162 5.73 -9.47 -0.08
C HIS A 162 4.23 -9.69 0.10
N LEU A 163 3.71 -10.84 -0.31
CA LEU A 163 2.34 -11.26 -0.08
C LEU A 163 2.31 -12.53 0.77
N TRP A 164 1.56 -12.50 1.86
CA TRP A 164 1.32 -13.64 2.73
C TRP A 164 -0.17 -13.83 2.97
N LYS A 165 -0.71 -15.02 2.70
CA LYS A 165 -2.14 -15.35 2.86
C LYS A 165 -3.05 -14.34 2.15
N CYS A 166 -2.80 -14.11 0.87
CA CYS A 166 -3.56 -13.16 0.07
C CYS A 166 -4.35 -13.86 -1.05
N SER A 167 -5.37 -13.20 -1.59
CA SER A 167 -6.05 -13.70 -2.79
C SER A 167 -6.47 -12.59 -3.74
N LYS A 168 -6.58 -12.93 -5.03
CA LYS A 168 -7.04 -12.01 -6.09
C LYS A 168 -6.22 -10.72 -6.17
N ALA A 169 -4.91 -10.83 -5.97
CA ALA A 169 -4.01 -9.70 -6.11
C ALA A 169 -3.72 -9.41 -7.59
N LEU A 170 -3.48 -8.14 -7.92
CA LEU A 170 -2.94 -7.70 -9.20
C LEU A 170 -1.60 -7.00 -8.94
N ILE A 171 -0.51 -7.63 -9.38
CA ILE A 171 0.85 -7.08 -9.28
C ILE A 171 1.33 -6.78 -10.69
N GLU A 172 1.32 -5.51 -11.11
CA GLU A 172 1.63 -5.16 -12.50
C GLU A 172 2.53 -3.94 -12.70
N ASN A 173 3.38 -3.99 -13.73
CA ASN A 173 4.20 -2.85 -14.16
C ASN A 173 5.10 -2.28 -13.04
N ASN A 174 5.43 -3.08 -12.01
CA ASN A 174 6.33 -2.64 -10.95
C ASN A 174 7.78 -2.89 -11.35
N LYS A 175 8.68 -2.02 -10.90
CA LYS A 175 10.13 -2.19 -11.03
C LYS A 175 10.71 -2.42 -9.64
N VAL A 176 11.37 -3.55 -9.41
CA VAL A 176 11.84 -3.96 -8.08
C VAL A 176 13.29 -4.39 -8.12
N PHE A 177 14.14 -3.62 -7.44
CA PHE A 177 15.59 -3.79 -7.42
C PHE A 177 16.15 -3.82 -6.01
N GLY A 178 17.24 -4.55 -5.81
CA GLY A 178 18.03 -4.49 -4.58
C GLY A 178 17.26 -4.93 -3.33
N GLN A 179 16.42 -5.94 -3.41
CA GLN A 179 15.73 -6.52 -2.24
C GLN A 179 16.26 -7.92 -1.97
N ARG A 180 15.87 -8.54 -0.85
CA ARG A 180 16.20 -9.96 -0.61
C ARG A 180 15.61 -10.83 -1.72
N ASP A 181 14.29 -10.82 -1.80
CA ASP A 181 13.51 -11.28 -2.93
C ASP A 181 12.76 -10.08 -3.51
N GLY A 182 12.66 -10.02 -4.84
CA GLY A 182 11.94 -8.95 -5.50
C GLY A 182 10.45 -9.01 -5.23
N ILE A 183 9.77 -10.02 -5.78
CA ILE A 183 8.34 -10.28 -5.57
C ILE A 183 8.21 -11.67 -4.95
N TYR A 184 7.67 -11.73 -3.73
CA TYR A 184 7.60 -12.94 -2.90
C TYR A 184 6.17 -13.25 -2.48
N PHE A 185 5.69 -14.45 -2.77
CA PHE A 185 4.36 -14.90 -2.38
C PHE A 185 4.42 -16.14 -1.50
N GLU A 186 3.58 -16.16 -0.47
CA GLU A 186 3.34 -17.33 0.36
C GLU A 186 1.86 -17.49 0.71
N PHE A 187 1.27 -18.66 0.42
CA PHE A 187 -0.18 -18.91 0.57
C PHE A 187 -1.04 -17.91 -0.23
N VAL A 188 -0.64 -17.59 -1.46
CA VAL A 188 -1.36 -16.68 -2.35
C VAL A 188 -2.19 -17.46 -3.38
N THR A 189 -3.37 -16.95 -3.72
CA THR A 189 -4.25 -17.59 -4.72
C THR A 189 -4.98 -16.65 -5.66
N PHE A 190 -5.37 -17.15 -6.84
CA PHE A 190 -6.22 -16.44 -7.82
C PHE A 190 -5.67 -15.07 -8.25
N SER A 191 -4.35 -14.89 -8.24
CA SER A 191 -3.71 -13.60 -8.46
C SER A 191 -3.09 -13.49 -9.86
N LEU A 192 -2.96 -12.26 -10.35
CA LEU A 192 -2.38 -11.93 -11.65
C LEU A 192 -1.12 -11.10 -11.46
N ILE A 193 -0.02 -11.58 -12.02
CA ILE A 193 1.31 -10.97 -11.91
C ILE A 193 1.82 -10.76 -13.33
N ARG A 194 1.95 -9.50 -13.76
CA ARG A 194 2.32 -9.23 -15.15
C ARG A 194 3.16 -7.99 -15.37
N ASN A 195 4.01 -8.04 -16.39
CA ASN A 195 4.77 -6.88 -16.88
C ASN A 195 5.65 -6.23 -15.79
N ASN A 196 6.03 -6.98 -14.75
CA ASN A 196 6.96 -6.47 -13.75
C ASN A 196 8.40 -6.58 -14.27
N LEU A 197 9.29 -5.77 -13.73
CA LEU A 197 10.73 -5.93 -13.90
C LEU A 197 11.33 -6.16 -12.52
N SER A 198 11.82 -7.37 -12.27
CA SER A 198 12.44 -7.71 -10.98
C SER A 198 13.82 -8.32 -11.16
N GLU A 199 14.85 -7.50 -10.99
CA GLU A 199 16.24 -7.85 -11.25
C GLU A 199 17.17 -7.31 -10.16
N THR A 200 18.40 -7.80 -10.09
CA THR A 200 19.42 -7.36 -9.11
C THR A 200 18.99 -7.47 -7.65
N ASN A 201 18.11 -8.44 -7.34
CA ASN A 201 17.78 -8.85 -5.98
C ASN A 201 18.80 -9.88 -5.49
N ILE A 202 18.94 -10.04 -4.17
CA ILE A 202 19.96 -10.91 -3.59
C ILE A 202 19.74 -12.37 -3.95
N ARG A 203 18.48 -12.85 -3.87
CA ARG A 203 18.15 -14.25 -4.13
C ARG A 203 17.35 -14.41 -5.41
N TYR A 204 16.11 -13.93 -5.42
CA TYR A 204 15.16 -14.20 -6.51
C TYR A 204 14.48 -12.90 -6.98
N GLY A 205 14.24 -12.78 -8.29
CA GLY A 205 13.33 -11.76 -8.83
C GLY A 205 11.88 -12.09 -8.49
N LEU A 206 11.51 -13.36 -8.67
CA LEU A 206 10.20 -13.91 -8.38
C LEU A 206 10.34 -15.16 -7.51
N HIS A 207 9.61 -15.24 -6.40
CA HIS A 207 9.67 -16.35 -5.46
C HIS A 207 8.27 -16.68 -4.93
N PHE A 208 7.85 -17.95 -5.03
CA PHE A 208 6.51 -18.37 -4.66
C PHE A 208 6.57 -19.65 -3.84
N MET A 209 5.86 -19.68 -2.72
CA MET A 209 5.79 -20.80 -1.79
C MET A 209 4.33 -21.09 -1.48
N PHE A 210 3.93 -22.37 -1.52
CA PHE A 210 2.59 -22.80 -1.10
C PHE A 210 1.42 -21.99 -1.70
N SER A 211 1.59 -21.47 -2.93
CA SER A 211 0.63 -20.59 -3.63
C SER A 211 0.08 -21.32 -4.86
N ASN A 212 -1.18 -21.09 -5.22
CA ASN A 212 -1.88 -21.85 -6.27
C ASN A 212 -2.90 -21.02 -7.04
N ASP A 213 -3.21 -21.41 -8.28
CA ASP A 213 -4.18 -20.72 -9.15
C ASP A 213 -3.81 -19.26 -9.48
N ASP A 214 -2.52 -18.93 -9.47
CA ASP A 214 -1.99 -17.64 -9.90
C ASP A 214 -1.51 -17.67 -11.36
N SER A 215 -1.51 -16.51 -12.02
CA SER A 215 -1.07 -16.37 -13.41
C SER A 215 0.07 -15.36 -13.57
N TYR A 216 1.11 -15.75 -14.29
CA TYR A 216 2.35 -14.97 -14.45
C TYR A 216 2.64 -14.70 -15.93
N TYR A 217 2.74 -13.43 -16.34
CA TYR A 217 2.96 -13.04 -17.74
C TYR A 217 4.01 -11.92 -17.89
N ASN A 218 5.03 -12.11 -18.71
CA ASN A 218 6.03 -11.08 -19.07
C ASN A 218 6.68 -10.38 -17.86
N ASN A 219 7.26 -11.14 -16.93
CA ASN A 219 7.89 -10.59 -15.70
C ASN A 219 9.41 -10.79 -15.68
#